data_AF-A0A7Y2AFT4-F1
#
_entry.id   AF-A0A7Y2AFT4-F1
#
_cell.length_a   1.000
_cell.length_b   1.000
_cell.length_c   1.000
_cell.angle_alpha   90.00
_cell.angle_beta   90.00
_cell.angle_gamma   90.00
#
_symmetry.space_group_name_H-M   'P 1'
#
loop_
_entity.id
_entity.type
_entity.pdbx_description
1 polymer ?
#
loop_
_entity_poly.entity_id
_entity_poly.type
_entity_poly.pdbx_seq_one_letter_code
_entity_poly.pdbx_strand_id
1 'polypeptide(L)'
;MESGQGTAHPPRSFHKSHLQQASEEDVKKKPKGKVKAAGIVIFIKKPRCQFLLMRHPDRWDLPKGHCEPKETYLETALRETQEETGIDADAIEVDDSFEFAIEYPVSYKRWGDEVFTKKVKYFLGYLPDQPELTLTEHPSAKWFEWAPPHQIQSQTIDPLLRAIAEHFGSNDCTNED
;
A
#
# COMPACT_ATOMS: atom_id res chain seq x y z
N MET A 1 49.90 -55.63 -17.10
CA MET A 1 49.26 -54.43 -16.53
C MET A 1 47.88 -54.34 -17.16
N GLU A 2 46.86 -54.52 -16.32
CA GLU A 2 45.44 -54.14 -16.49
C GLU A 2 44.70 -54.69 -17.74
N SER A 3 43.42 -55.04 -17.73
CA SER A 3 42.29 -54.55 -16.93
C SER A 3 41.15 -55.59 -16.96
N GLY A 4 40.61 -55.94 -15.78
CA GLY A 4 39.38 -56.72 -15.65
C GLY A 4 38.15 -55.86 -15.94
N GLN A 5 37.17 -56.44 -16.64
CA GLN A 5 35.84 -55.85 -16.82
C GLN A 5 34.91 -56.37 -15.73
N GLY A 6 34.72 -55.57 -14.68
CA GLY A 6 33.64 -55.75 -13.70
C GLY A 6 32.42 -54.96 -14.15
N THR A 7 31.27 -55.64 -14.30
CA THR A 7 29.99 -55.00 -14.55
C THR A 7 29.35 -54.60 -13.22
N ALA A 8 29.43 -53.30 -12.89
CA ALA A 8 28.75 -52.70 -11.76
C ALA A 8 27.32 -52.31 -12.16
N HIS A 9 26.32 -52.82 -11.45
CA HIS A 9 24.95 -52.29 -11.48
C HIS A 9 24.86 -51.03 -10.61
N PRO A 10 24.37 -49.90 -11.14
CA PRO A 10 24.03 -48.76 -10.29
C PRO A 10 22.63 -48.93 -9.64
N PRO A 11 22.43 -48.35 -8.45
CA PRO A 11 21.20 -48.46 -7.67
C PRO A 11 20.05 -47.65 -8.27
N ARG A 12 18.81 -48.04 -7.89
CA ARG A 12 17.55 -47.34 -8.17
C ARG A 12 17.67 -45.83 -7.92
N SER A 13 17.54 -45.04 -8.99
CA SER A 13 17.35 -43.60 -8.90
C SER A 13 15.95 -43.31 -8.35
N PHE A 14 15.88 -42.86 -7.09
CA PHE A 14 14.84 -41.94 -6.65
C PHE A 14 15.35 -40.53 -6.92
N HIS A 15 14.88 -39.90 -7.99
CA HIS A 15 14.96 -38.45 -8.13
C HIS A 15 13.53 -37.89 -8.12
N LYS A 16 13.19 -37.22 -7.02
CA LYS A 16 12.18 -36.15 -7.01
C LYS A 16 12.66 -35.08 -7.98
N SER A 17 11.93 -34.80 -9.05
CA SER A 17 11.93 -33.48 -9.71
C SER A 17 11.10 -33.54 -10.99
N HIS A 18 9.83 -33.14 -10.91
CA HIS A 18 9.23 -32.20 -11.86
C HIS A 18 7.82 -31.81 -11.38
N LEU A 19 7.73 -31.19 -10.19
CA LEU A 19 6.54 -30.41 -9.87
C LEU A 19 6.70 -29.06 -10.55
N GLN A 20 6.03 -28.98 -11.69
CA GLN A 20 5.38 -27.81 -12.28
C GLN A 20 6.11 -26.47 -12.13
N GLN A 21 6.63 -25.98 -13.27
CA GLN A 21 6.66 -24.55 -13.54
C GLN A 21 5.24 -24.00 -13.36
N ALA A 22 4.99 -23.25 -12.30
CA ALA A 22 3.92 -22.26 -12.27
C ALA A 22 4.54 -20.95 -12.75
N SER A 23 4.18 -20.52 -13.96
CA SER A 23 4.45 -19.17 -14.43
C SER A 23 3.81 -18.16 -13.49
N GLU A 24 4.51 -17.05 -13.23
CA GLU A 24 4.18 -15.91 -12.34
C GLU A 24 2.89 -15.14 -12.70
N GLU A 25 2.00 -15.72 -13.50
CA GLU A 25 0.64 -15.23 -13.70
C GLU A 25 -0.26 -15.72 -12.55
N ASP A 26 -0.03 -15.21 -11.35
CA ASP A 26 -1.00 -15.34 -10.26
C ASP A 26 -2.33 -14.73 -10.71
N VAL A 27 -3.28 -15.60 -11.04
CA VAL A 27 -4.61 -15.25 -11.54
C VAL A 27 -5.38 -14.56 -10.42
N LYS A 28 -5.22 -13.24 -10.29
CA LYS A 28 -6.10 -12.39 -9.45
C LYS A 28 -7.55 -12.68 -9.86
N LYS A 29 -8.31 -13.34 -8.97
CA LYS A 29 -9.70 -13.74 -9.19
C LYS A 29 -10.57 -12.51 -9.44
N LYS A 30 -11.56 -12.62 -10.34
CA LYS A 30 -12.54 -11.57 -10.60
C LYS A 30 -13.23 -11.13 -9.29
N PRO A 31 -13.23 -9.83 -8.95
CA PRO A 31 -13.91 -9.36 -7.76
C PRO A 31 -15.42 -9.59 -7.85
N LYS A 32 -16.04 -10.08 -6.76
CA LYS A 32 -17.50 -10.22 -6.67
C LYS A 32 -18.13 -8.87 -6.33
N GLY A 33 -18.21 -7.98 -7.31
CA GLY A 33 -18.95 -6.70 -7.27
C GLY A 33 -18.31 -5.56 -6.46
N LYS A 34 -17.62 -5.85 -5.34
CA LYS A 34 -16.94 -4.84 -4.52
C LYS A 34 -15.43 -5.06 -4.49
N VAL A 35 -14.67 -4.01 -4.79
CA VAL A 35 -13.22 -3.95 -4.62
C VAL A 35 -12.95 -3.18 -3.33
N LYS A 36 -12.19 -3.76 -2.41
CA LYS A 36 -11.80 -3.12 -1.16
C LYS A 36 -10.34 -2.74 -1.22
N ALA A 37 -10.03 -1.53 -0.77
CA ALA A 37 -8.69 -1.03 -0.63
C ALA A 37 -8.57 -0.22 0.66
N ALA A 38 -7.34 -0.09 1.14
CA ALA A 38 -7.04 0.73 2.30
C ALA A 38 -5.72 1.48 2.09
N GLY A 39 -5.60 2.63 2.72
CA GLY A 39 -4.37 3.42 2.77
C GLY A 39 -4.30 4.24 4.05
N ILE A 40 -3.21 4.97 4.22
CA ILE A 40 -2.98 5.80 5.41
C ILE A 40 -2.30 7.10 4.98
N VAL A 41 -2.67 8.20 5.62
CA VAL A 41 -1.92 9.46 5.50
C VAL A 41 -0.91 9.48 6.62
N ILE A 42 0.38 9.53 6.26
CA ILE A 42 1.46 9.60 7.25
C ILE A 42 1.84 11.06 7.46
N PHE A 43 1.85 11.48 8.72
CA PHE A 43 2.28 12.79 9.17
C PHE A 43 3.58 12.75 9.97
N ILE A 44 4.40 13.77 9.82
CA ILE A 44 5.44 14.15 10.80
C ILE A 44 4.88 15.34 11.58
N LYS A 45 4.93 15.29 12.92
CA LYS A 45 4.43 16.40 13.76
C LYS A 45 5.46 17.52 13.95
N LYS A 46 6.76 17.19 14.10
CA LYS A 46 7.83 18.15 14.41
C LYS A 46 9.07 17.92 13.53
N PRO A 47 9.86 18.95 13.20
CA PRO A 47 9.70 20.37 13.59
C PRO A 47 8.66 21.13 12.76
N ARG A 48 8.18 20.55 11.65
CA ARG A 48 7.08 21.11 10.85
C ARG A 48 6.06 20.03 10.61
N CYS A 49 4.78 20.36 10.73
CA CYS A 49 3.71 19.44 10.37
C CYS A 49 3.76 19.20 8.87
N GLN A 50 4.05 17.95 8.46
CA GLN A 50 4.17 17.56 7.06
C GLN A 50 3.49 16.22 6.83
N PHE A 51 3.03 15.97 5.61
CA PHE A 51 2.41 14.69 5.23
C PHE A 51 2.97 14.13 3.93
N LEU A 52 2.99 12.80 3.84
CA LEU A 52 3.55 12.07 2.71
C LEU A 52 2.54 11.91 1.58
N LEU A 53 2.94 12.27 0.36
CA LEU A 53 2.27 11.85 -0.87
C LEU A 53 3.26 11.20 -1.84
N MET A 54 2.77 10.24 -2.62
CA MET A 54 3.52 9.57 -3.67
C MET A 54 3.10 10.06 -5.05
N ARG A 55 4.02 10.02 -6.01
CA ARG A 55 3.79 10.49 -7.37
C ARG A 55 3.31 9.34 -8.25
N HIS A 56 2.05 9.37 -8.68
CA HIS A 56 1.58 8.57 -9.82
C HIS A 56 1.87 9.36 -11.13
N PRO A 57 1.98 8.71 -12.32
CA PRO A 57 2.28 9.39 -13.59
C PRO A 57 1.55 10.73 -13.84
N ASP A 58 0.26 10.81 -13.52
CA ASP A 58 -0.63 11.93 -13.80
C ASP A 58 -1.07 12.71 -12.55
N ARG A 59 -0.95 12.15 -11.35
CA ARG A 59 -1.48 12.74 -10.10
C ARG A 59 -0.64 12.45 -8.86
N TRP A 60 -0.96 13.10 -7.75
CA TRP A 60 -0.50 12.66 -6.43
C TRP A 60 -1.41 11.56 -5.91
N ASP A 61 -0.85 10.67 -5.10
CA ASP A 61 -1.53 9.55 -4.49
C ASP A 61 -1.02 9.32 -3.06
N LEU A 62 -1.74 8.48 -2.33
CA LEU A 62 -1.40 8.04 -0.98
C LEU A 62 -0.96 6.57 -1.01
N PRO A 63 -0.13 6.15 -0.04
CA PRO A 63 0.17 4.73 0.11
C PRO A 63 -1.12 3.97 0.38
N LYS A 64 -1.44 3.02 -0.50
CA LYS A 64 -2.68 2.27 -0.48
C LYS A 64 -2.61 1.06 -1.42
N GLY A 65 -3.36 0.02 -1.07
CA GLY A 65 -3.61 -1.06 -2.01
C GLY A 65 -4.82 -1.90 -1.66
N HIS A 66 -4.88 -3.09 -2.23
CA HIS A 66 -6.08 -3.92 -2.18
C HIS A 66 -6.10 -4.75 -0.91
N CYS A 67 -7.26 -4.86 -0.27
CA CYS A 67 -7.37 -5.73 0.89
C CYS A 67 -7.23 -7.19 0.48
N GLU A 68 -6.35 -7.93 1.16
CA GLU A 68 -6.23 -9.37 0.98
C GLU A 68 -7.33 -10.13 1.75
N PRO A 69 -7.58 -11.42 1.42
CA PRO A 69 -8.50 -12.24 2.18
C PRO A 69 -8.06 -12.33 3.65
N LYS A 70 -8.98 -11.96 4.55
CA LYS A 70 -8.85 -11.98 6.02
C LYS A 70 -8.09 -10.80 6.64
N GLU A 71 -7.60 -9.85 5.85
CA GLU A 71 -7.09 -8.59 6.38
C GLU A 71 -8.23 -7.65 6.78
N THR A 72 -8.02 -6.93 7.87
CA THR A 72 -8.73 -5.69 8.18
C THR A 72 -8.23 -4.56 7.28
N TYR A 73 -9.00 -3.48 7.20
CA TYR A 73 -8.57 -2.30 6.43
C TYR A 73 -7.29 -1.67 7.01
N LEU A 74 -7.13 -1.65 8.33
CA LEU A 74 -5.94 -1.06 8.94
C LEU A 74 -4.69 -1.91 8.66
N GLU A 75 -4.79 -3.24 8.79
CA GLU A 75 -3.70 -4.16 8.42
C GLU A 75 -3.29 -3.98 6.96
N THR A 76 -4.26 -3.90 6.04
CA THR A 76 -3.98 -3.59 4.63
C THR A 76 -3.27 -2.24 4.48
N ALA A 77 -3.74 -1.18 5.15
CA ALA A 77 -3.14 0.14 5.02
C ALA A 77 -1.69 0.18 5.50
N LEU A 78 -1.38 -0.48 6.61
CA LEU A 78 -0.03 -0.58 7.17
C LEU A 78 0.88 -1.41 6.26
N ARG A 79 0.43 -2.59 5.82
CA ARG A 79 1.19 -3.46 4.90
C ARG A 79 1.53 -2.74 3.60
N GLU A 80 0.53 -2.13 2.96
CA GLU A 80 0.72 -1.43 1.68
C GLU A 80 1.64 -0.21 1.84
N THR A 81 1.60 0.48 2.96
CA THR A 81 2.56 1.56 3.26
C THR A 81 3.98 1.02 3.34
N GLN A 82 4.18 -0.09 4.04
CA GLN A 82 5.48 -0.73 4.11
C GLN A 82 5.97 -1.21 2.74
N GLU A 83 5.11 -1.82 1.94
CA GLU A 83 5.45 -2.31 0.59
C GLU A 83 5.75 -1.19 -0.41
N GLU A 84 4.98 -0.09 -0.38
CA GLU A 84 5.09 0.99 -1.34
C GLU A 84 6.14 2.03 -0.97
N THR A 85 6.44 2.20 0.32
CA THR A 85 7.34 3.27 0.80
C THR A 85 8.53 2.80 1.63
N GLY A 86 8.55 1.53 2.07
CA GLY A 86 9.58 1.00 2.96
C GLY A 86 9.47 1.48 4.41
N ILE A 87 8.38 2.16 4.78
CA ILE A 87 8.15 2.62 6.15
C ILE A 87 7.69 1.41 6.98
N ASP A 88 8.38 1.11 8.08
CA ASP A 88 8.00 0.02 8.95
C ASP A 88 6.63 0.28 9.59
N ALA A 89 5.72 -0.69 9.48
CA ALA A 89 4.39 -0.63 10.05
C ALA A 89 4.43 -0.42 11.58
N ASP A 90 5.42 -1.02 12.25
CA ASP A 90 5.57 -0.93 13.71
C ASP A 90 6.06 0.46 14.17
N ALA A 91 6.59 1.28 13.26
CA ALA A 91 7.01 2.65 13.56
C ALA A 91 5.84 3.65 13.52
N ILE A 92 4.71 3.28 12.93
CA ILE A 92 3.59 4.18 12.68
C ILE A 92 2.68 4.23 13.92
N GLU A 93 2.56 5.42 14.52
CA GLU A 93 1.56 5.69 15.55
C GLU A 93 0.21 5.99 14.86
N VAL A 94 -0.75 5.08 14.94
CA VAL A 94 -2.07 5.23 14.29
C VAL A 94 -3.01 6.03 15.19
N ASP A 95 -3.77 6.95 14.60
CA ASP A 95 -4.90 7.61 15.25
C ASP A 95 -6.17 6.77 15.10
N ASP A 96 -6.49 5.97 16.12
CA ASP A 96 -7.67 5.09 16.14
C ASP A 96 -9.01 5.84 16.07
N SER A 97 -9.00 7.16 16.28
CA SER A 97 -10.21 7.99 16.24
C SER A 97 -10.52 8.55 14.85
N PHE A 98 -9.61 8.38 13.88
CA PHE A 98 -9.79 8.88 12.52
C PHE A 98 -9.99 7.74 11.50
N GLU A 99 -11.10 7.79 10.77
CA GLU A 99 -11.32 6.97 9.57
C GLU A 99 -12.05 7.79 8.51
N PHE A 100 -11.58 7.73 7.26
CA PHE A 100 -12.23 8.36 6.12
C PHE A 100 -12.47 7.34 5.00
N ALA A 101 -13.65 7.33 4.38
CA ALA A 101 -13.98 6.36 3.34
C ALA A 101 -14.56 7.03 2.10
N ILE A 102 -14.13 6.56 0.93
CA ILE A 102 -14.70 6.94 -0.37
C ILE A 102 -15.11 5.72 -1.17
N GLU A 103 -16.18 5.87 -1.96
CA GLU A 103 -16.66 4.84 -2.86
C GLU A 103 -16.85 5.42 -4.27
N TYR A 104 -16.31 4.74 -5.28
CA TYR A 104 -16.42 5.17 -6.68
C TYR A 104 -16.43 3.96 -7.64
N PRO A 105 -17.07 4.08 -8.81
CA PRO A 105 -17.08 3.02 -9.81
C PRO A 105 -15.70 2.87 -10.47
N VAL A 106 -15.29 1.63 -10.72
CA VAL A 106 -14.07 1.29 -11.46
C VAL A 106 -14.35 0.20 -12.49
N SER A 107 -13.71 0.31 -13.66
CA SER A 107 -13.72 -0.71 -14.71
C SER A 107 -12.29 -1.17 -14.96
N TYR A 108 -12.09 -2.47 -15.13
CA TYR A 108 -10.78 -3.05 -15.45
C TYR A 108 -10.81 -3.62 -16.86
N LYS A 109 -9.87 -3.23 -17.72
CA LYS A 109 -9.80 -3.70 -19.13
C LYS A 109 -9.87 -5.22 -19.25
N ARG A 110 -9.29 -5.96 -18.29
CA ARG A 110 -9.28 -7.43 -18.25
C ARG A 110 -10.68 -8.06 -18.08
N TRP A 111 -11.64 -7.31 -17.55
CA TRP A 111 -12.99 -7.79 -17.26
C TRP A 111 -14.07 -7.12 -18.15
N GLY A 112 -13.66 -6.55 -19.29
CA GLY A 112 -14.56 -5.92 -20.26
C GLY A 112 -15.26 -4.68 -19.70
N ASP A 113 -16.55 -4.53 -20.03
CA ASP A 113 -17.39 -3.37 -19.67
C ASP A 113 -17.98 -3.46 -18.26
N GLU A 114 -17.55 -4.42 -17.44
CA GLU A 114 -18.09 -4.58 -16.09
C GLU A 114 -17.57 -3.48 -15.15
N VAL A 115 -18.52 -2.89 -14.42
CA VAL A 115 -18.25 -1.85 -13.43
C VAL A 115 -18.33 -2.45 -12.03
N PHE A 116 -17.28 -2.23 -11.25
CA PHE A 116 -17.19 -2.62 -9.85
C PHE A 116 -17.26 -1.38 -8.96
N THR A 117 -17.79 -1.52 -7.75
CA THR A 117 -17.69 -0.44 -6.75
C THR A 117 -16.39 -0.61 -5.97
N LYS A 118 -15.47 0.35 -6.09
CA LYS A 118 -14.25 0.40 -5.28
C LYS A 118 -14.52 1.22 -4.03
N LYS A 119 -14.31 0.60 -2.87
CA LYS A 119 -14.32 1.27 -1.55
C LYS A 119 -12.89 1.38 -1.05
N VAL A 120 -12.44 2.60 -0.78
CA VAL A 120 -11.14 2.88 -0.19
C VAL A 120 -11.37 3.48 1.20
N LYS A 121 -10.71 2.92 2.22
CA LYS A 121 -10.63 3.52 3.55
C LYS A 121 -9.24 4.11 3.78
N TYR A 122 -9.20 5.27 4.40
CA TYR A 122 -7.98 5.97 4.78
C TYR A 122 -7.94 6.14 6.28
N PHE A 123 -6.78 5.87 6.85
CA PHE A 123 -6.44 6.12 8.25
C PHE A 123 -5.46 7.27 8.35
N LEU A 124 -5.14 7.65 9.58
CA LEU A 124 -4.16 8.66 9.90
C LEU A 124 -3.07 8.03 10.76
N GLY A 125 -1.81 8.25 10.38
CA GLY A 125 -0.65 7.75 11.12
C GLY A 125 0.40 8.82 11.29
N TYR A 126 1.25 8.67 12.30
CA TYR A 126 2.33 9.59 12.61
C TYR A 126 3.67 8.87 12.70
N LEU A 127 4.72 9.58 12.32
CA LEU A 127 6.11 9.21 12.58
C LEU A 127 6.82 10.34 13.33
N PRO A 128 7.85 10.02 14.12
CA PRO A 128 8.61 11.03 14.86
C PRO A 128 9.44 11.94 13.94
N ASP A 129 9.92 11.41 12.81
CA ASP A 129 10.77 12.10 11.83
C ASP A 129 10.61 11.48 10.43
N GLN A 130 11.16 12.13 9.41
CA GLN A 130 11.10 11.63 8.03
C GLN A 130 12.06 10.44 7.84
N PRO A 131 11.54 9.22 7.57
CA PRO A 131 12.39 8.08 7.28
C PRO A 131 12.97 8.15 5.86
N GLU A 132 14.02 7.37 5.61
CA GLU A 132 14.43 7.07 4.24
C GLU A 132 13.34 6.24 3.54
N LEU A 133 12.95 6.65 2.33
CA LEU A 133 11.91 6.00 1.57
C LEU A 133 12.50 5.06 0.52
N THR A 134 12.00 3.82 0.47
CA THR A 134 12.28 2.87 -0.61
C THR A 134 10.99 2.64 -1.39
N LEU A 135 10.87 3.29 -2.55
CA LEU A 135 9.65 3.24 -3.36
C LEU A 135 9.69 2.08 -4.36
N THR A 136 8.57 1.35 -4.47
CA THR A 136 8.44 0.18 -5.36
C THR A 136 7.57 0.47 -6.58
N GLU A 137 6.34 0.97 -6.39
CA GLU A 137 5.38 1.22 -7.47
C GLU A 137 5.40 2.66 -8.00
N HIS A 138 5.92 3.60 -7.21
CA HIS A 138 5.87 5.04 -7.49
C HIS A 138 7.28 5.60 -7.79
N PRO A 139 7.45 6.42 -8.85
CA PRO A 139 8.76 6.98 -9.23
C PRO A 139 9.35 7.98 -8.23
N SER A 140 8.51 8.62 -7.39
CA SER A 140 8.96 9.56 -6.37
C SER A 140 7.89 9.78 -5.30
N ALA A 141 8.30 10.37 -4.18
CA ALA A 141 7.42 10.80 -3.10
C ALA A 141 7.88 12.16 -2.57
N LYS A 142 6.99 12.85 -1.87
CA LYS A 142 7.26 14.17 -1.29
C LYS A 142 6.51 14.35 0.01
N TRP A 143 7.19 14.95 0.99
CA TRP A 143 6.59 15.52 2.19
C TRP A 143 6.06 16.92 1.90
N PHE A 144 4.76 17.11 2.05
CA PHE A 144 4.07 18.38 1.87
C PHE A 144 3.90 19.06 3.21
N GLU A 145 4.14 20.37 3.27
CA GLU A 145 3.82 21.16 4.47
C GLU A 145 2.31 21.16 4.69
N TRP A 146 1.90 20.96 5.95
CA TRP A 146 0.52 21.05 6.37
C TRP A 146 0.12 22.51 6.49
N ALA A 147 -0.78 22.93 5.60
CA ALA A 147 -1.25 24.30 5.47
C ALA A 147 -2.65 24.28 4.81
N PRO A 148 -3.67 23.76 5.50
CA PRO A 148 -5.02 23.71 4.96
C PRO A 148 -5.55 25.15 4.71
N PRO A 149 -6.36 25.39 3.66
CA PRO A 149 -6.91 24.39 2.73
C PRO A 149 -5.91 23.97 1.64
N HIS A 150 -5.91 22.68 1.31
CA HIS A 150 -5.12 22.11 0.24
C HIS A 150 -5.93 21.96 -1.06
N GLN A 151 -5.26 22.13 -2.21
CA GLN A 151 -5.80 21.91 -3.56
C GLN A 151 -4.79 21.09 -4.37
N ILE A 152 -4.80 19.77 -4.19
CA ILE A 152 -3.83 18.82 -4.75
C ILE A 152 -4.52 17.88 -5.73
N GLN A 153 -5.60 17.22 -5.29
CA GLN A 153 -6.37 16.29 -6.11
C GLN A 153 -7.81 16.20 -5.56
N SER A 154 -8.76 16.61 -6.38
CA SER A 154 -10.13 16.93 -5.92
C SER A 154 -10.99 15.71 -5.58
N GLN A 155 -10.63 14.51 -6.03
CA GLN A 155 -11.49 13.33 -5.88
C GLN A 155 -11.27 12.61 -4.55
N THR A 156 -10.03 12.56 -4.08
CA THR A 156 -9.60 11.72 -2.96
C THR A 156 -8.79 12.51 -1.94
N ILE A 157 -7.72 13.18 -2.37
CA ILE A 157 -6.79 13.84 -1.45
C ILE A 157 -7.45 15.06 -0.80
N ASP A 158 -8.03 15.98 -1.58
CA ASP A 158 -8.58 17.21 -1.02
C ASP A 158 -9.74 16.96 -0.03
N PRO A 159 -10.71 16.05 -0.31
CA PRO A 159 -11.73 15.68 0.66
C PRO A 159 -11.15 15.04 1.92
N LEU A 160 -10.15 14.17 1.79
CA LEU A 160 -9.48 13.52 2.92
C LEU A 160 -8.74 14.54 3.80
N LEU A 161 -7.94 15.42 3.20
CA LEU A 161 -7.21 16.45 3.93
C LEU A 161 -8.17 17.44 4.62
N ARG A 162 -9.32 17.73 4.02
CA ARG A 162 -10.38 18.50 4.68
C ARG A 162 -10.91 17.79 5.92
N ALA A 163 -11.20 16.49 5.82
CA ALA A 163 -11.64 15.70 6.97
C ALA A 163 -10.57 15.64 8.08
N ILE A 164 -9.29 15.55 7.72
CA ILE A 164 -8.17 15.61 8.68
C ILE A 164 -8.10 16.99 9.35
N ALA A 165 -8.28 18.08 8.60
CA ALA A 165 -8.31 19.43 9.18
C ALA A 165 -9.49 19.63 10.16
N GLU A 166 -10.66 19.08 9.84
CA GLU A 166 -11.81 19.05 10.76
C GLU A 166 -11.52 18.20 12.01
N HIS A 167 -10.81 17.07 11.84
CA HIS A 167 -10.40 16.18 12.92
C HIS A 167 -9.40 16.83 13.89
N PHE A 168 -8.41 17.57 13.37
CA PHE A 168 -7.44 18.27 14.20
C PHE A 168 -8.07 19.39 15.05
N GLY A 169 -9.11 20.06 14.56
CA GLY A 169 -9.74 21.16 15.29
C GLY A 169 -8.72 22.23 15.73
N SER A 170 -8.85 22.77 16.96
CA SER A 170 -7.84 23.66 17.58
C SER A 170 -6.65 22.92 18.22
N ASN A 171 -6.63 21.58 18.19
CA ASN A 171 -5.54 20.74 18.69
C ASN A 171 -4.57 20.47 17.54
N ASP A 172 -3.84 21.51 17.18
CA ASP A 172 -3.13 21.52 15.92
C ASP A 172 -1.80 20.73 16.00
N CYS A 173 -1.51 19.99 14.94
CA CYS A 173 -0.15 19.50 14.67
C CYS A 173 0.82 20.67 14.41
N THR A 174 0.30 21.89 14.30
CA THR A 174 1.04 23.15 14.17
C THR A 174 1.29 23.88 15.49
N ASN A 175 0.91 23.32 16.66
CA ASN A 175 1.28 23.94 17.94
C ASN A 175 2.81 23.92 18.10
N GLU A 176 3.44 24.99 17.64
CA GLU A 176 4.80 25.39 17.94
C GLU A 176 4.82 25.69 19.46
N ASP A 177 5.43 24.79 20.24
CA ASP A 177 5.84 25.11 21.61
C ASP A 177 6.94 26.20 21.58
#